data_AF-A0A4Y3PNV7-F1
#
_entry.id   AF-A0A4Y3PNV7-F1
#
_cell.length_a   1.000
_cell.length_b   1.000
_cell.length_c   1.000
_cell.angle_alpha   90.00
_cell.angle_beta   90.00
_cell.angle_gamma   90.00
#
_symmetry.space_group_name_H-M   'P 1'
#
loop_
_entity.id
_entity.type
_entity.pdbx_description
1 polymer ?
#
loop_
_entity_poly.entity_id
_entity_poly.type
_entity_poly.pdbx_seq_one_letter_code
_entity_poly.pdbx_strand_id
1 'polypeptide(L)'
;MNSTSSCGYDGKSYWYYGSSSPTSTGEWAKELNGRTEYAVYIPSCNSTGSVKYHVWYEDGQRVDLNVNQLNYSNEWVILGTYYGDSYSSIGMSNNLASSSSKVVWDEVRFKN
;
A
#
# COMPACT_ATOMS: atom_id res chain seq x y z
N MET A 1 -14.64 -9.68 2.83
CA MET A 1 -14.72 -9.83 1.36
C MET A 1 -14.17 -8.56 0.75
N ASN A 2 -13.20 -8.67 -0.16
CA ASN A 2 -12.60 -7.53 -0.86
C ASN A 2 -13.63 -7.00 -1.84
N SER A 3 -13.88 -5.69 -1.85
CA SER A 3 -14.69 -5.09 -2.89
C SER A 3 -13.78 -4.58 -4.00
N THR A 4 -14.16 -4.82 -5.25
CA THR A 4 -13.46 -4.26 -6.41
C THR A 4 -14.07 -2.91 -6.78
N SER A 5 -13.29 -2.05 -7.44
CA SER A 5 -13.77 -0.79 -8.00
C SER A 5 -13.20 -0.56 -9.39
N SER A 6 -13.93 0.14 -10.26
CA SER A 6 -13.53 0.48 -11.62
C SER A 6 -12.72 1.78 -11.70
N CYS A 7 -11.94 2.06 -10.66
CA CYS A 7 -11.06 3.21 -10.51
C CYS A 7 -9.72 2.70 -9.98
N GLY A 8 -8.66 3.48 -10.17
CA GLY A 8 -7.30 3.01 -9.91
C GLY A 8 -6.39 3.42 -11.06
N TYR A 9 -5.09 3.15 -10.92
CA TYR A 9 -4.07 3.45 -11.91
C TYR A 9 -4.42 2.83 -13.28
N ASP A 10 -4.80 1.55 -13.30
CA ASP A 10 -5.24 0.82 -14.50
C ASP A 10 -6.77 0.62 -14.56
N GLY A 11 -7.53 1.49 -13.89
CA GLY A 11 -8.99 1.45 -13.85
C GLY A 11 -9.56 0.29 -13.02
N LYS A 12 -8.75 -0.35 -12.17
CA LYS A 12 -9.17 -1.40 -11.23
C LYS A 12 -8.42 -1.25 -9.92
N SER A 13 -9.13 -1.33 -8.80
CA SER A 13 -8.55 -1.35 -7.46
C SER A 13 -9.34 -2.25 -6.52
N TYR A 14 -8.73 -2.60 -5.39
CA TYR A 14 -9.37 -3.30 -4.29
C TYR A 14 -9.55 -2.35 -3.11
N TRP A 15 -10.65 -2.46 -2.39
CA TRP A 15 -10.87 -1.65 -1.20
C TRP A 15 -11.57 -2.42 -0.08
N TYR A 16 -11.38 -1.90 1.13
CA TYR A 16 -11.85 -2.46 2.38
C TYR A 16 -12.36 -1.37 3.31
N TYR A 17 -13.31 -1.71 4.18
CA TYR A 17 -13.54 -0.91 5.37
C TYR A 17 -12.40 -1.11 6.37
N GLY A 18 -12.14 -0.11 7.21
CA GLY A 18 -11.25 -0.27 8.35
C GLY A 18 -11.75 -1.33 9.32
N SER A 19 -10.84 -1.92 10.10
CA SER A 19 -11.17 -3.00 11.03
C SER A 19 -10.27 -2.99 12.25
N SER A 20 -10.85 -3.13 13.45
CA SER A 20 -10.09 -3.33 14.69
C SER A 20 -9.38 -4.68 14.75
N SER A 21 -9.79 -5.63 13.91
CA SER A 21 -9.11 -6.90 13.69
C SER A 21 -8.38 -6.82 12.33
N PRO A 22 -7.09 -6.44 12.31
CA PRO A 22 -6.34 -6.25 11.07
C PRO A 22 -6.37 -7.53 10.24
N THR A 23 -6.79 -7.40 8.99
CA THR A 23 -6.46 -8.37 7.96
C THR A 23 -5.33 -7.79 7.14
N SER A 24 -4.26 -8.56 6.89
CA SER A 24 -3.35 -8.21 5.80
C SER A 24 -4.16 -8.31 4.51
N THR A 25 -4.20 -7.22 3.75
CA THR A 25 -5.14 -7.07 2.62
C THR A 25 -4.49 -7.29 1.25
N GLY A 26 -3.16 -7.35 1.21
CA GLY A 26 -2.39 -7.62 0.00
C GLY A 26 -0.89 -7.54 0.29
N GLU A 27 -0.12 -8.22 -0.55
CA GLU A 27 1.34 -8.17 -0.57
C GLU A 27 1.81 -8.23 -2.03
N TRP A 28 2.66 -7.30 -2.43
CA TRP A 28 3.39 -7.34 -3.70
C TRP A 28 4.86 -7.61 -3.42
N ALA A 29 5.31 -8.82 -3.74
CA ALA A 29 6.72 -9.20 -3.70
C ALA A 29 7.37 -9.00 -5.07
N LYS A 30 8.59 -8.50 -5.08
CA LYS A 30 9.41 -8.35 -6.28
C LYS A 30 10.87 -8.52 -5.91
N GLU A 31 11.60 -9.38 -6.62
CA GLU A 31 13.05 -9.42 -6.50
C GLU A 31 13.64 -8.12 -7.03
N LEU A 32 14.35 -7.41 -6.17
CA LEU A 32 15.04 -6.16 -6.49
C LEU A 32 16.54 -6.35 -6.36
N ASN A 33 17.29 -5.41 -6.93
CA ASN A 33 18.74 -5.39 -6.81
C ASN A 33 19.19 -3.93 -6.66
N GLY A 34 19.62 -3.58 -5.46
CA GLY A 34 20.18 -2.26 -5.16
C GLY A 34 19.17 -1.25 -4.63
N ARG A 35 19.59 0.01 -4.60
CA ARG A 35 18.82 1.12 -4.04
C ARG A 35 17.59 1.40 -4.90
N THR A 36 16.41 1.26 -4.30
CA THR A 36 15.11 1.30 -4.98
C THR A 36 14.14 2.20 -4.23
N GLU A 37 13.42 3.06 -4.93
CA GLU A 37 12.24 3.79 -4.43
C GLU A 37 11.02 2.86 -4.41
N TYR A 38 10.37 2.76 -3.26
CA TYR A 38 9.15 2.01 -3.03
C TYR A 38 8.00 3.01 -2.98
N ALA A 39 7.01 2.86 -3.86
CA ALA A 39 5.87 3.75 -3.93
C ALA A 39 4.56 2.97 -4.13
N VAL A 40 3.46 3.57 -3.68
CA VAL A 40 2.10 3.07 -3.85
C VAL A 40 1.25 4.12 -4.54
N TYR A 41 0.32 3.69 -5.39
CA TYR A 41 -0.63 4.61 -6.00
C TYR A 41 -1.88 4.73 -5.13
N ILE A 42 -2.30 5.97 -4.86
CA ILE A 42 -3.54 6.25 -4.13
C ILE A 42 -4.53 6.88 -5.12
N PRO A 43 -5.57 6.15 -5.55
CA PRO A 43 -6.60 6.72 -6.39
C PRO A 43 -7.51 7.67 -5.61
N SER A 44 -8.25 8.51 -6.32
CA SER A 44 -9.23 9.44 -5.73
C SER A 44 -10.52 8.77 -5.21
N CYS A 45 -10.59 7.45 -5.23
CA CYS A 45 -11.78 6.66 -4.90
C CYS A 45 -11.49 5.71 -3.73
N ASN A 46 -12.46 5.54 -2.84
CA ASN A 46 -12.39 4.63 -1.68
C ASN A 46 -11.14 4.82 -0.77
N SER A 47 -10.47 5.96 -0.87
CA SER A 47 -9.28 6.39 -0.12
C SER A 47 -9.67 7.31 1.05
N THR A 48 -10.58 6.84 1.91
CA THR A 48 -11.20 7.67 2.97
C THR A 48 -10.70 7.40 4.39
N GLY A 49 -9.58 6.69 4.52
CA GLY A 49 -9.03 6.29 5.81
C GLY A 49 -7.52 6.24 5.83
N SER A 50 -6.99 6.10 7.04
CA SER A 50 -5.57 5.86 7.26
C SER A 50 -5.27 4.37 7.19
N VAL A 51 -4.10 4.04 6.64
CA VAL A 51 -3.64 2.68 6.46
C VAL A 51 -2.19 2.54 6.89
N LYS A 52 -1.80 1.33 7.28
CA LYS A 52 -0.40 1.02 7.55
C LYS A 52 0.17 0.21 6.39
N TYR A 53 1.20 0.75 5.75
CA TYR A 53 2.01 0.02 4.78
C TYR A 53 3.18 -0.64 5.49
N HIS A 54 3.51 -1.85 5.03
CA HIS A 54 4.62 -2.65 5.50
C HIS A 54 5.60 -2.80 4.35
N VAL A 55 6.81 -2.27 4.48
CA VAL A 55 7.84 -2.39 3.45
C VAL A 55 8.89 -3.36 3.97
N TRP A 56 9.03 -4.49 3.28
CA TRP A 56 10.16 -5.41 3.46
C TRP A 56 11.23 -5.09 2.43
N TYR A 57 12.47 -5.03 2.89
CA TYR A 57 13.65 -4.68 2.10
C TYR A 57 14.81 -5.63 2.47
N GLU A 58 16.05 -5.24 2.14
CA GLU A 58 17.28 -6.02 2.34
C GLU A 58 17.31 -6.87 3.62
N ASP A 59 17.64 -8.15 3.45
CA ASP A 59 17.79 -9.14 4.50
C ASP A 59 16.52 -9.33 5.36
N GLY A 60 15.34 -9.12 4.75
CA GLY A 60 14.05 -9.27 5.41
C GLY A 60 13.74 -8.19 6.45
N GLN A 61 14.51 -7.10 6.46
CA GLN A 61 14.22 -5.95 7.30
C GLN A 61 12.88 -5.32 6.91
N ARG A 62 12.18 -4.76 7.90
CA ARG A 62 10.84 -4.19 7.73
C ARG A 62 10.71 -2.81 8.35
N VAL A 63 10.01 -1.92 7.66
CA VAL A 63 9.53 -0.65 8.20
C VAL A 63 8.03 -0.50 7.99
N ASP A 64 7.35 0.05 9.00
CA ASP A 64 5.92 0.32 8.98
C ASP A 64 5.68 1.82 8.81
N LEU A 65 4.80 2.18 7.87
CA LEU A 65 4.49 3.57 7.52
C LEU A 65 2.98 3.80 7.60
N ASN A 66 2.59 4.79 8.38
CA ASN A 66 1.19 5.20 8.47
C ASN A 66 0.90 6.25 7.41
N VAL A 67 -0.03 5.96 6.50
CA VAL A 67 -0.42 6.87 5.41
C VAL A 67 -1.90 7.18 5.53
N ASN A 68 -2.24 8.46 5.65
CA ASN A 68 -3.62 8.92 5.55
C ASN A 68 -3.99 9.07 4.07
N GLN A 69 -4.76 8.13 3.53
CA GLN A 69 -5.08 8.11 2.10
C GLN A 69 -5.96 9.29 1.68
N LEU A 70 -6.67 9.93 2.62
CA LEU A 70 -7.47 11.14 2.38
C LEU A 70 -6.64 12.34 1.88
N ASN A 71 -5.33 12.33 2.15
CA ASN A 71 -4.45 13.42 1.77
C ASN A 71 -3.96 13.34 0.31
N TYR A 72 -4.34 12.29 -0.42
CA TYR A 72 -3.82 11.99 -1.74
C TYR A 72 -4.95 11.73 -2.73
N SER A 73 -4.74 12.08 -4.00
CA SER A 73 -5.76 11.88 -5.05
C SER A 73 -5.13 11.66 -6.42
N ASN A 74 -5.16 10.41 -6.90
CA ASN A 74 -4.61 9.99 -8.19
C ASN A 74 -3.11 10.27 -8.32
N GLU A 75 -2.35 9.86 -7.30
CA GLU A 75 -0.92 10.15 -7.22
C GLU A 75 -0.11 9.01 -6.58
N TRP A 76 1.19 9.04 -6.84
CA TRP A 76 2.17 8.11 -6.27
C TRP A 76 2.71 8.64 -4.96
N VAL A 77 2.52 7.87 -3.89
CA VAL A 77 3.09 8.15 -2.57
C VAL A 77 4.35 7.34 -2.36
N ILE A 78 5.46 8.04 -2.14
CA ILE A 78 6.76 7.43 -1.84
C ILE A 78 6.73 6.94 -0.40
N LEU A 79 6.93 5.64 -0.21
CA LEU A 79 7.08 5.01 1.10
C LEU A 79 8.52 5.13 1.61
N GLY A 80 9.48 5.14 0.69
CA GLY A 80 10.88 5.38 1.00
C GLY A 80 11.80 4.87 -0.08
N THR A 81 13.10 4.97 0.18
CA THR A 81 14.15 4.42 -0.68
C THR A 81 15.02 3.49 0.14
N TYR A 82 15.05 2.21 -0.22
CA TYR A 82 15.75 1.16 0.51
C TYR A 82 16.59 0.33 -0.45
N TYR A 83 17.58 -0.38 0.08
CA TYR A 83 18.22 -1.44 -0.70
C TYR A 83 17.28 -2.63 -0.75
N GLY A 84 16.97 -3.10 -1.96
CA GLY A 84 16.12 -4.25 -2.20
C GLY A 84 16.90 -5.46 -2.70
N ASP A 85 16.39 -6.64 -2.36
CA ASP A 85 16.87 -7.98 -2.69
C ASP A 85 15.68 -8.92 -2.97
N SER A 86 15.87 -10.24 -2.82
CA SER A 86 14.83 -11.26 -2.98
C SER A 86 13.70 -11.22 -1.94
N TYR A 87 13.88 -10.52 -0.81
CA TYR A 87 12.86 -10.38 0.25
C TYR A 87 11.99 -9.15 0.07
N SER A 88 12.18 -8.38 -1.00
CA SER A 88 11.52 -7.09 -1.15
C SER A 88 10.02 -7.23 -1.44
N SER A 89 9.21 -6.62 -0.58
CA SER A 89 7.75 -6.58 -0.76
C SER A 89 7.11 -5.34 -0.14
N ILE A 90 5.90 -5.00 -0.60
CA ILE A 90 5.03 -4.01 0.05
C ILE A 90 3.72 -4.71 0.40
N GLY A 91 3.33 -4.63 1.67
CA GLY A 91 2.02 -5.07 2.16
C GLY A 91 1.23 -3.96 2.85
N MET A 92 -0.01 -4.26 3.21
CA MET A 92 -0.94 -3.28 3.79
C MET A 92 -1.89 -3.86 4.84
N SER A 93 -2.07 -3.14 5.96
CA SER A 93 -3.08 -3.43 6.98
C SER A 93 -4.05 -2.28 7.23
N ASN A 94 -5.34 -2.60 7.36
CA ASN A 94 -6.45 -1.64 7.44
C ASN A 94 -6.84 -1.25 8.88
N ASN A 95 -6.00 -1.52 9.89
CA ASN A 95 -6.34 -1.31 11.30
C ASN A 95 -6.17 0.12 11.82
N LEU A 96 -5.71 1.04 10.97
CA LEU A 96 -5.69 2.47 11.30
C LEU A 96 -6.96 3.20 10.85
N ALA A 97 -7.77 2.60 9.99
CA ALA A 97 -9.05 3.14 9.55
C ALA A 97 -10.17 2.70 10.48
N SER A 98 -11.16 3.56 10.68
CA SER A 98 -12.43 3.19 11.33
C SER A 98 -13.22 2.23 10.45
N SER A 99 -14.18 1.51 11.05
CA SER A 99 -15.10 0.64 10.31
C SER A 99 -16.02 1.36 9.32
N SER A 100 -16.11 2.69 9.39
CA SER A 100 -16.84 3.53 8.43
C SER A 100 -15.96 4.09 7.31
N SER A 101 -14.64 4.15 7.52
CA SER A 101 -13.67 4.60 6.51
C SER A 101 -13.31 3.46 5.57
N LYS A 102 -13.00 3.82 4.33
CA LYS A 102 -12.49 2.91 3.31
C LYS A 102 -11.00 3.13 3.11
N VAL A 103 -10.26 2.05 2.90
CA VAL A 103 -8.88 2.07 2.44
C VAL A 103 -8.77 1.32 1.13
N VAL A 104 -7.94 1.83 0.24
CA VAL A 104 -7.76 1.30 -1.11
C VAL A 104 -6.36 0.73 -1.28
N TRP A 105 -6.28 -0.36 -2.03
CA TRP A 105 -5.06 -1.02 -2.48
C TRP A 105 -5.16 -1.18 -3.98
N ASP A 106 -4.20 -0.59 -4.69
CA ASP A 106 -4.29 -0.40 -6.14
C ASP A 106 -3.05 -0.89 -6.85
N GLU A 107 -1.99 -0.07 -6.90
CA GLU A 107 -0.77 -0.40 -7.63
C GLU A 107 0.47 -0.05 -6.81
N VAL A 108 1.57 -0.78 -7.05
CA VAL A 108 2.88 -0.50 -6.45
C VAL A 108 3.91 -0.22 -7.54
N ARG A 109 4.90 0.61 -7.21
CA ARG A 109 6.02 0.90 -8.09
C ARG A 109 7.33 0.77 -7.33
N PHE A 110 8.25 0.04 -7.95
CA PHE A 110 9.65 -0.07 -7.53
C PHE A 110 10.51 0.59 -8.62
N LYS A 111 11.25 1.65 -8.26
CA LYS A 111 12.05 2.44 -9.22
C LYS A 111 13.50 2.58 -8.75
N ASN A 112 14.45 2.18 -9.60
CA ASN A 112 15.89 2.28 -9.34
C ASN A 112 16.49 3.51 -10.03
#